data_AF-A0A932Q7N5-F1
#
_entry.id   AF-A0A932Q7N5-F1
#
_cell.length_a   1.000
_cell.length_b   1.000
_cell.length_c   1.000
_cell.angle_alpha   90.00
_cell.angle_beta   90.00
_cell.angle_gamma   90.00
#
_symmetry.space_group_name_H-M   'P 1'
#
loop_
_entity.id
_entity.type
_entity.pdbx_description
1 polymer ?
#
loop_
_entity_poly.entity_id
_entity_poly.type
_entity_poly.pdbx_seq_one_letter_code
_entity_poly.pdbx_strand_id
1 'polypeptide(L)'
;ECFYDLVVELALVRPGPNIGQMKNPYIQRREAARNGKVYRIDDPITAKILGRTYGVPIFQEQVMRLAIEKALRAATTQAEDLVTPYVRDLCNVVDMECIRDAGLKLGVDPLGGASVGYWAPIQKQYGLDVTVVNLKTDPTFSFMTVDHDGKIRMDCSSPYAMAGLVGLKDKFQLAFGNDADCDRHGIVTPTGGLMNPNHYLAVAIRYLLTHRPQWSPKAAVGKTLVSSAMIDRVVRSLGRTMLEVPVGFKWFAPGLFDGSFCFGGEESAGASFLRRNGEVWTTDKDGLILDLLAAEITARTGHDPSQHYQQLTEQFGTSSYTRIDAPATPEQKAKLSKLAPDAVKQRELAGEPILSKLTKAPGNLAAIGGLKVTTENGWFAARPSGTENIYKIYAESFKGEQHLEAVVADAQKIVNSALA
;
A
#
# COMPACT_ATOMS: atom_id res chain seq x y z
N GLU A 1 11.37 18.44 -8.37
CA GLU A 1 12.81 18.19 -8.16
C GLU A 1 13.05 16.70 -8.25
N CYS A 2 14.15 16.26 -8.86
CA CYS A 2 14.45 14.84 -9.06
C CYS A 2 15.40 14.41 -7.94
N PHE A 3 14.91 13.61 -6.99
CA PHE A 3 15.79 12.91 -6.04
C PHE A 3 16.40 11.72 -6.79
N TYR A 4 17.66 11.84 -7.17
CA TYR A 4 18.44 10.68 -7.59
C TYR A 4 18.76 9.86 -6.33
N ASP A 5 18.58 8.55 -6.39
CA ASP A 5 19.24 7.64 -5.47
C ASP A 5 20.73 7.98 -5.45
N LEU A 6 21.22 8.52 -4.33
CA LEU A 6 22.63 8.85 -4.18
C LEU A 6 23.40 7.54 -4.00
N VAL A 7 23.82 6.94 -5.11
CA VAL A 7 24.81 5.87 -5.08
C VAL A 7 26.17 6.50 -4.86
N VAL A 8 26.64 6.50 -3.60
CA VAL A 8 28.01 6.90 -3.26
C VAL A 8 28.94 5.72 -3.50
N GLU A 9 29.58 5.68 -4.66
CA GLU A 9 30.65 4.73 -4.94
C GLU A 9 32.00 5.28 -4.42
N LEU A 10 32.42 4.82 -3.24
CA LEU A 10 33.71 5.16 -2.64
C LEU A 10 34.82 4.27 -3.24
N ALA A 11 35.40 4.69 -4.37
CA ALA A 11 36.60 4.09 -4.92
C ALA A 11 37.85 4.53 -4.12
N LEU A 12 38.29 3.70 -3.18
CA LEU A 12 39.57 3.88 -2.49
C LEU A 12 40.72 3.33 -3.37
N VAL A 13 41.26 4.16 -4.26
CA VAL A 13 42.49 3.84 -4.99
C VAL A 13 43.66 3.86 -4.00
N ARG A 14 44.15 2.68 -3.62
CA ARG A 14 45.32 2.53 -2.76
C ARG A 14 46.45 1.86 -3.54
N PRO A 15 47.67 2.44 -3.60
CA PRO A 15 48.84 1.66 -4.00
C PRO A 15 48.96 0.45 -3.07
N GLY A 16 49.31 -0.72 -3.61
CA GLY A 16 49.39 -1.95 -2.84
C GLY A 16 50.21 -1.77 -1.54
N PRO A 17 49.89 -2.49 -0.45
CA PRO A 17 50.41 -2.21 0.90
C PRO A 17 51.94 -2.20 1.03
N ASN A 18 52.66 -2.83 0.09
CA ASN A 18 54.11 -2.83 0.01
C ASN A 18 54.66 -1.59 -0.71
N ILE A 19 53.98 -1.11 -1.77
CA ILE A 19 54.40 0.06 -2.57
C ILE A 19 54.15 1.36 -1.77
N GLY A 20 53.04 1.42 -1.02
CA GLY A 20 52.71 2.60 -0.19
C GLY A 20 53.29 2.59 1.23
N GLN A 21 54.09 1.57 1.60
CA GLN A 21 54.63 1.35 2.96
C GLN A 21 53.61 1.44 4.12
N MET A 22 52.30 1.31 3.85
CA MET A 22 51.24 1.56 4.84
C MET A 22 51.20 0.58 6.02
N LYS A 23 51.88 -0.57 5.91
CA LYS A 23 52.04 -1.52 7.02
C LYS A 23 53.00 -0.99 8.11
N ASN A 24 53.98 -0.18 7.72
CA ASN A 24 55.04 0.25 8.64
C ASN A 24 54.50 1.12 9.80
N PRO A 25 53.61 2.12 9.56
CA PRO A 25 53.07 2.91 10.66
C PRO A 25 52.17 2.12 11.61
N TYR A 26 51.42 1.13 11.11
CA TYR A 26 50.62 0.25 11.97
C TYR A 26 51.51 -0.60 12.88
N ILE A 27 52.53 -1.25 12.31
CA ILE A 27 53.48 -2.10 13.04
C ILE A 27 54.20 -1.26 14.10
N GLN A 28 54.72 -0.09 13.72
CA GLN A 28 55.39 0.83 14.65
C GLN A 28 54.48 1.27 15.81
N ARG A 29 53.21 1.62 15.54
CA ARG A 29 52.25 2.01 16.60
C ARG A 29 51.93 0.84 17.53
N ARG A 30 51.79 -0.36 16.97
CA ARG A 30 51.52 -1.58 17.73
C ARG A 30 52.71 -2.00 18.61
N GLU A 31 53.93 -1.90 18.09
CA GLU A 31 55.16 -2.15 18.85
C GLU A 31 55.36 -1.11 19.95
N ALA A 32 55.16 0.17 19.65
CA ALA A 32 55.22 1.22 20.65
C ALA A 32 54.18 1.00 21.77
N ALA A 33 52.96 0.57 21.42
CA ALA A 33 51.93 0.21 22.40
C ALA A 33 52.33 -0.97 23.30
N ARG A 34 53.00 -2.00 22.74
CA ARG A 34 53.58 -3.10 23.53
C ARG A 34 54.67 -2.62 24.49
N ASN A 35 55.42 -1.59 24.11
CA ASN A 35 56.46 -0.98 24.92
C ASN A 35 55.93 0.12 25.88
N GLY A 36 54.63 0.12 26.17
CA GLY A 36 54.02 1.03 27.15
C GLY A 36 53.65 2.42 26.62
N LYS A 37 53.84 2.71 25.33
CA LYS A 37 53.43 3.99 24.75
C LYS A 37 51.92 4.00 24.50
N VAL A 38 51.21 4.92 25.14
CA VAL A 38 49.76 5.07 24.92
C VAL A 38 49.53 5.84 23.61
N TYR A 39 48.88 5.19 22.64
CA TYR A 39 48.36 5.87 21.46
C TYR A 39 46.94 6.36 21.74
N ARG A 40 46.75 7.69 21.77
CA ARG A 40 45.48 8.33 22.11
C ARG A 40 44.80 8.87 20.86
N ILE A 41 43.53 8.52 20.70
CA ILE A 41 42.60 9.15 19.78
C ILE A 41 41.61 9.91 20.67
N ASP A 42 41.54 11.23 20.53
CA ASP A 42 40.88 12.08 21.52
C ASP A 42 39.36 11.99 21.50
N ASP A 43 38.74 11.84 20.32
CA ASP A 43 37.31 11.60 20.22
C ASP A 43 36.99 10.13 20.58
N PRO A 44 36.17 9.88 21.63
CA PRO A 44 35.89 8.51 22.10
C PRO A 44 35.25 7.61 21.04
N ILE A 45 34.45 8.16 20.13
CA ILE A 45 33.84 7.37 19.05
C ILE A 45 34.90 6.98 18.02
N THR A 46 35.70 7.95 17.59
CA THR A 46 36.80 7.72 16.67
C THR A 46 37.79 6.70 17.27
N ALA A 47 38.04 6.78 18.57
CA ALA A 47 38.84 5.80 19.31
C ALA A 47 38.21 4.40 19.29
N LYS A 48 36.89 4.28 19.49
CA LYS A 48 36.17 3.00 19.41
C LYS A 48 36.26 2.38 18.02
N ILE A 49 36.20 3.19 16.96
CA ILE A 49 36.20 2.71 15.57
C ILE A 49 37.63 2.41 15.09
N LEU A 50 38.57 3.33 15.30
CA LEU A 50 39.94 3.25 14.79
C LEU A 50 40.94 2.60 15.75
N GLY A 51 40.53 2.33 17.00
CA GLY A 51 41.43 1.83 18.04
C GLY A 51 42.10 0.51 17.69
N ARG A 52 41.39 -0.41 17.04
CA ARG A 52 41.94 -1.70 16.59
C ARG A 52 43.08 -1.55 15.59
N THR A 53 43.09 -0.45 14.83
CA THR A 53 44.14 -0.13 13.86
C THR A 53 45.08 0.95 14.37
N TYR A 54 44.96 1.40 15.62
CA TYR A 54 45.70 2.57 16.11
C TYR A 54 45.63 3.76 15.14
N GLY A 55 44.49 3.95 14.47
CA GLY A 55 44.31 5.00 13.46
C GLY A 55 44.83 4.69 12.04
N VAL A 56 45.64 3.64 11.82
CA VAL A 56 46.14 3.26 10.48
C VAL A 56 46.49 1.76 10.35
N PRO A 57 46.23 1.10 9.21
CA PRO A 57 45.46 1.61 8.08
C PRO A 57 43.98 1.74 8.45
N ILE A 58 43.26 2.61 7.76
CA ILE A 58 41.81 2.73 7.92
C ILE A 58 41.15 1.77 6.93
N PHE A 59 40.35 0.83 7.43
CA PHE A 59 39.55 -0.06 6.59
C PHE A 59 38.26 0.62 6.13
N GLN A 60 37.72 0.17 4.99
CA GLN A 60 36.48 0.75 4.43
C GLN A 60 35.32 0.70 5.44
N GLU A 61 35.19 -0.41 6.17
CA GLU A 61 34.23 -0.55 7.27
C GLU A 61 34.39 0.53 8.34
N GLN A 62 35.63 0.87 8.72
CA GLN A 62 35.90 1.92 9.71
C GLN A 62 35.56 3.31 9.17
N VAL A 63 35.80 3.59 7.88
CA VAL A 63 35.37 4.84 7.23
C VAL A 63 33.85 4.95 7.26
N MET A 64 33.12 3.89 6.90
CA MET A 64 31.66 3.88 6.92
C MET A 64 31.10 4.11 8.32
N ARG A 65 31.66 3.45 9.34
CA ARG A 65 31.26 3.67 10.75
C ARG A 65 31.51 5.11 11.20
N LEU A 66 32.65 5.70 10.86
CA LEU A 66 32.95 7.10 11.18
C LEU A 66 31.96 8.06 10.51
N ALA A 67 31.64 7.80 9.24
CA ALA A 67 30.69 8.61 8.48
C ALA A 67 29.29 8.57 9.10
N ILE A 68 28.79 7.39 9.48
CA ILE A 68 27.49 7.22 10.14
C ILE A 68 27.46 7.97 11.48
N GLU A 69 28.46 7.77 12.33
CA GLU A 69 28.50 8.44 13.65
C GLU A 69 28.59 9.96 13.52
N LYS A 70 29.34 10.45 12.52
CA LYS A 70 29.40 11.89 12.23
C LYS A 70 28.06 12.40 11.72
N ALA A 71 27.36 11.65 10.87
CA ALA A 71 26.04 12.02 10.36
C ALA A 71 25.00 12.08 11.48
N LEU A 72 24.94 11.06 12.34
CA LEU A 72 24.01 11.00 13.48
C LEU A 72 24.21 12.14 14.49
N ARG A 73 25.41 12.72 14.55
CA ARG A 73 25.75 13.88 15.40
C ARG A 73 25.71 15.22 14.68
N ALA A 74 25.45 15.23 13.38
CA ALA A 74 25.38 16.48 12.63
C ALA A 74 24.17 17.28 13.10
N ALA A 75 24.31 18.61 13.18
CA ALA A 75 23.20 19.50 13.58
C ALA A 75 21.97 19.40 12.64
N THR A 76 22.15 18.85 11.43
CA THR A 76 21.10 18.59 10.44
C THR A 76 20.36 17.27 10.65
N THR A 77 20.75 16.45 11.65
CA THR A 77 20.15 15.15 11.92
C THR A 77 19.58 15.14 13.33
N GLN A 78 18.31 14.79 13.44
CA GLN A 78 17.59 14.76 14.71
C GLN A 78 16.79 13.46 14.79
N ALA A 79 16.73 12.86 15.98
CA ALA A 79 15.86 11.73 16.25
C ALA A 79 14.56 12.27 16.85
N GLU A 80 13.42 11.89 16.26
CA GLU A 80 12.09 12.33 16.68
C GLU A 80 11.16 11.12 16.83
N ASP A 81 10.26 11.19 17.80
CA ASP A 81 9.19 10.21 17.96
C ASP A 81 8.00 10.57 17.06
N LEU A 82 7.91 9.89 15.93
CA LEU A 82 6.80 10.04 14.97
C LEU A 82 5.59 9.17 15.33
N VAL A 83 5.74 8.22 16.26
CA VAL A 83 4.69 7.26 16.62
C VAL A 83 3.68 7.91 17.56
N THR A 84 4.15 8.50 18.66
CA THR A 84 3.24 9.06 19.68
C THR A 84 2.31 10.15 19.14
N PRO A 85 2.77 11.14 18.34
CA PRO A 85 1.89 12.15 17.76
C PRO A 85 0.84 11.54 16.83
N TYR A 86 1.24 10.65 15.93
CA TYR A 86 0.33 9.93 15.03
C TYR A 86 -0.73 9.17 15.82
N VAL A 87 -0.30 8.37 16.80
CA VAL A 87 -1.20 7.54 17.59
C VAL A 87 -2.19 8.37 18.40
N ARG A 88 -1.78 9.50 18.99
CA ARG A 88 -2.71 10.37 19.73
C ARG A 88 -3.77 11.01 18.85
N ASP A 89 -3.44 11.26 17.59
CA ASP A 89 -4.28 11.99 16.65
C ASP A 89 -5.30 11.08 15.92
N LEU A 90 -5.19 9.75 16.05
CA LEU A 90 -6.11 8.77 15.45
C LEU A 90 -7.59 9.00 15.84
N CYS A 91 -7.86 9.51 17.04
CA CYS A 91 -9.22 9.83 17.49
C CYS A 91 -9.91 10.93 16.65
N ASN A 92 -9.13 11.74 15.93
CA ASN A 92 -9.65 12.74 15.02
C ASN A 92 -10.03 12.16 13.65
N VAL A 93 -9.70 10.90 13.36
CA VAL A 93 -9.98 10.21 12.09
C VAL A 93 -11.00 9.08 12.27
N VAL A 94 -10.78 8.27 13.30
CA VAL A 94 -11.56 7.09 13.65
C VAL A 94 -12.20 7.30 15.02
N ASP A 95 -13.40 6.76 15.21
CA ASP A 95 -14.09 6.79 16.50
C ASP A 95 -13.50 5.76 17.50
N MET A 96 -12.34 6.10 18.04
CA MET A 96 -11.57 5.22 18.94
C MET A 96 -12.32 4.91 20.24
N GLU A 97 -13.17 5.82 20.71
CA GLU A 97 -14.01 5.59 21.89
C GLU A 97 -15.05 4.51 21.63
N CYS A 98 -15.69 4.52 20.45
CA CYS A 98 -16.60 3.45 20.06
C CYS A 98 -15.93 2.08 20.06
N ILE A 99 -14.71 1.99 19.51
CA ILE A 99 -13.99 0.73 19.41
C ILE A 99 -13.65 0.21 20.81
N ARG A 100 -13.16 1.10 21.69
CA ARG A 100 -12.87 0.77 23.09
C ARG A 100 -14.12 0.26 23.81
N ASP A 101 -15.23 0.99 23.72
CA ASP A 101 -16.45 0.69 24.47
C ASP A 101 -17.14 -0.59 23.98
N ALA A 102 -16.96 -0.94 22.71
CA ALA A 102 -17.42 -2.22 22.16
C ALA A 102 -16.63 -3.43 22.69
N GLY A 103 -15.43 -3.23 23.25
CA GLY A 103 -14.60 -4.30 23.80
C GLY A 103 -14.25 -5.38 22.77
N LEU A 104 -14.07 -4.98 21.49
CA LEU A 104 -13.79 -5.91 20.41
C LEU A 104 -12.45 -6.62 20.63
N LYS A 105 -12.45 -7.94 20.45
CA LYS A 105 -11.21 -8.72 20.44
C LYS A 105 -10.56 -8.68 19.06
N LEU A 106 -9.49 -7.91 18.92
CA LEU A 106 -8.82 -7.60 17.65
C LEU A 106 -7.51 -8.38 17.49
N GLY A 107 -7.28 -8.95 16.30
CA GLY A 107 -6.03 -9.61 15.93
C GLY A 107 -5.23 -8.79 14.92
N VAL A 108 -3.90 -8.78 15.03
CA VAL A 108 -3.04 -8.04 14.08
C VAL A 108 -1.83 -8.87 13.70
N ASP A 109 -1.57 -9.02 12.40
CA ASP A 109 -0.27 -9.45 11.89
C ASP A 109 0.39 -8.30 11.11
N PRO A 110 1.40 -7.62 11.69
CA PRO A 110 2.13 -6.55 11.03
C PRO A 110 3.03 -7.01 9.87
N LEU A 111 3.12 -8.33 9.60
CA LEU A 111 3.98 -8.93 8.57
C LEU A 111 5.46 -8.53 8.68
N GLY A 112 5.91 -8.19 9.91
CA GLY A 112 7.24 -7.65 10.20
C GLY A 112 7.56 -6.30 9.55
N GLY A 113 6.54 -5.56 9.13
CA GLY A 113 6.64 -4.22 8.56
C GLY A 113 6.84 -3.10 9.58
N ALA A 114 6.74 -1.86 9.10
CA ALA A 114 6.91 -0.64 9.89
C ALA A 114 5.84 -0.49 10.99
N SER A 115 4.66 -1.10 10.83
CA SER A 115 3.57 -0.99 11.81
C SER A 115 3.76 -1.80 13.08
N VAL A 116 4.79 -2.68 13.17
CA VAL A 116 5.11 -3.44 14.39
C VAL A 116 5.22 -2.51 15.61
N GLY A 117 5.84 -1.33 15.44
CA GLY A 117 6.03 -0.34 16.50
C GLY A 117 4.79 0.48 16.86
N TYR A 118 3.71 0.43 16.07
CA TYR A 118 2.52 1.29 16.24
C TYR A 118 1.43 0.62 17.08
N TRP A 119 1.26 -0.69 16.99
CA TRP A 119 0.13 -1.38 17.62
C TRP A 119 0.15 -1.38 19.14
N ALA A 120 1.31 -1.54 19.78
CA ALA A 120 1.41 -1.47 21.24
C ALA A 120 1.10 -0.05 21.78
N PRO A 121 1.63 1.04 21.19
CA PRO A 121 1.19 2.40 21.52
C PRO A 121 -0.32 2.64 21.29
N ILE A 122 -0.89 2.17 20.19
CA ILE A 122 -2.35 2.28 19.92
C ILE A 122 -3.15 1.59 21.02
N GLN A 123 -2.80 0.35 21.34
CA GLN A 123 -3.41 -0.44 22.40
C GLN A 123 -3.38 0.31 23.74
N LYS A 124 -2.22 0.83 24.11
CA LYS A 124 -2.02 1.54 25.38
C LYS A 124 -2.77 2.88 25.43
N GLN A 125 -2.73 3.66 24.35
CA GLN A 125 -3.34 4.99 24.29
C GLN A 125 -4.87 4.92 24.37
N TYR A 126 -5.47 3.92 23.74
CA TYR A 126 -6.93 3.82 23.60
C TYR A 126 -7.59 2.69 24.41
N GLY A 127 -6.80 1.84 25.07
CA GLY A 127 -7.31 0.74 25.90
C GLY A 127 -8.03 -0.34 25.08
N LEU A 128 -7.52 -0.65 23.89
CA LEU A 128 -8.12 -1.66 22.99
C LEU A 128 -7.65 -3.08 23.35
N ASP A 129 -8.48 -4.10 23.11
CA ASP A 129 -8.06 -5.51 23.20
C ASP A 129 -7.46 -5.96 21.87
N VAL A 130 -6.20 -5.59 21.65
CA VAL A 130 -5.42 -5.93 20.45
C VAL A 130 -4.38 -6.99 20.78
N THR A 131 -4.40 -8.09 20.04
CA THR A 131 -3.36 -9.13 20.08
C THR A 131 -2.54 -9.08 18.80
N VAL A 132 -1.26 -8.68 18.91
CA VAL A 132 -0.30 -8.80 17.82
C VAL A 132 0.17 -10.25 17.74
N VAL A 133 -0.20 -10.97 16.67
CA VAL A 133 0.01 -12.42 16.55
C VAL A 133 1.46 -12.77 16.20
N ASN A 134 2.20 -11.82 15.63
CA ASN A 134 3.61 -11.98 15.28
C ASN A 134 4.37 -10.65 15.43
N LEU A 135 5.34 -10.60 16.34
CA LEU A 135 6.20 -9.43 16.58
C LEU A 135 7.57 -9.53 15.90
N LYS A 136 7.83 -10.60 15.12
CA LYS A 136 9.16 -10.85 14.56
C LYS A 136 9.47 -9.84 13.45
N THR A 137 10.57 -9.12 13.63
CA THR A 137 11.22 -8.33 12.57
C THR A 137 12.50 -9.05 12.14
N ASP A 138 12.52 -9.49 10.89
CA ASP A 138 13.62 -10.26 10.32
C ASP A 138 13.79 -9.83 8.86
N PRO A 139 14.95 -9.26 8.45
CA PRO A 139 15.18 -8.80 7.08
C PRO A 139 15.03 -9.91 6.02
N THR A 140 15.08 -11.19 6.41
CA THR A 140 14.82 -12.32 5.51
C THR A 140 13.34 -12.64 5.34
N PHE A 141 12.46 -12.07 6.19
CA PHE A 141 11.03 -12.37 6.27
C PHE A 141 10.74 -13.88 6.40
N SER A 142 11.64 -14.63 7.06
CA SER A 142 11.57 -16.09 7.19
C SER A 142 10.33 -16.64 7.91
N PHE A 143 9.52 -15.77 8.52
CA PHE A 143 8.27 -16.11 9.19
C PHE A 143 7.05 -16.04 8.26
N MET A 144 7.18 -15.45 7.08
CA MET A 144 6.09 -15.32 6.11
C MET A 144 5.80 -16.66 5.44
N THR A 145 4.53 -16.91 5.14
CA THR A 145 4.14 -17.87 4.12
C THR A 145 4.47 -17.33 2.74
N VAL A 146 4.76 -18.22 1.79
CA VAL A 146 5.00 -17.82 0.39
C VAL A 146 3.70 -17.41 -0.28
N ASP A 147 3.77 -16.43 -1.18
CA ASP A 147 2.66 -15.96 -1.98
C ASP A 147 2.34 -16.94 -3.13
N HIS A 148 1.32 -16.65 -3.94
CA HIS A 148 0.76 -17.51 -4.99
C HIS A 148 1.78 -18.08 -6.00
N ASP A 149 2.93 -17.43 -6.20
CA ASP A 149 4.02 -17.85 -7.09
C ASP A 149 5.23 -18.42 -6.36
N GLY A 150 5.09 -18.73 -5.06
CA GLY A 150 6.16 -19.31 -4.23
C GLY A 150 7.19 -18.31 -3.74
N LYS A 151 7.01 -17.00 -3.97
CA LYS A 151 7.92 -15.95 -3.49
C LYS A 151 7.47 -15.38 -2.15
N ILE A 152 8.42 -14.93 -1.34
CA ILE A 152 8.13 -14.19 -0.11
C ILE A 152 7.72 -12.77 -0.51
N ARG A 153 6.47 -12.40 -0.20
CA ARG A 153 5.94 -11.04 -0.30
C ARG A 153 5.08 -10.74 0.92
N MET A 154 5.24 -9.56 1.48
CA MET A 154 4.42 -9.05 2.59
C MET A 154 3.18 -8.38 2.01
N ASP A 155 2.41 -9.12 1.22
CA ASP A 155 1.18 -8.62 0.60
C ASP A 155 -0.01 -8.89 1.52
N CYS A 156 -0.44 -7.87 2.25
CA CYS A 156 -1.59 -7.96 3.17
C CYS A 156 -2.93 -8.27 2.49
N SER A 157 -2.99 -8.20 1.16
CA SER A 157 -4.18 -8.54 0.37
C SER A 157 -4.14 -9.94 -0.25
N SER A 158 -3.01 -10.65 -0.12
CA SER A 158 -2.86 -12.01 -0.66
C SER A 158 -3.34 -13.05 0.37
N PRO A 159 -4.28 -13.95 -0.01
CA PRO A 159 -4.69 -15.05 0.88
C PRO A 159 -3.56 -16.04 1.16
N TYR A 160 -2.51 -16.07 0.33
CA TYR A 160 -1.35 -16.94 0.51
C TYR A 160 -0.38 -16.36 1.53
N ALA A 161 -0.03 -15.07 1.41
CA ALA A 161 0.84 -14.38 2.37
C ALA A 161 0.16 -14.18 3.74
N MET A 162 -1.17 -14.00 3.74
CA MET A 162 -1.98 -13.82 4.96
C MET A 162 -2.46 -15.14 5.57
N ALA A 163 -2.05 -16.30 5.03
CA ALA A 163 -2.57 -17.61 5.45
C ALA A 163 -2.47 -17.85 6.96
N GLY A 164 -1.39 -17.38 7.59
CA GLY A 164 -1.22 -17.45 9.04
C GLY A 164 -2.32 -16.73 9.82
N LEU A 165 -2.59 -15.46 9.48
CA LEU A 165 -3.63 -14.67 10.13
C LEU A 165 -5.04 -15.19 9.79
N VAL A 166 -5.28 -15.56 8.53
CA VAL A 166 -6.58 -16.13 8.10
C VAL A 166 -6.89 -17.42 8.86
N GLY A 167 -5.89 -18.26 9.14
CA GLY A 167 -6.04 -19.45 9.98
C GLY A 167 -6.40 -19.16 11.44
N LEU A 168 -6.27 -17.91 11.89
CA LEU A 168 -6.64 -17.45 13.23
C LEU A 168 -7.96 -16.66 13.25
N LYS A 169 -8.68 -16.54 12.12
CA LYS A 169 -9.86 -15.68 12.00
C LYS A 169 -10.93 -15.93 13.08
N ASP A 170 -11.12 -17.18 13.50
CA ASP A 170 -12.15 -17.55 14.47
C ASP A 170 -11.76 -17.24 15.94
N LYS A 171 -10.53 -16.74 16.18
CA LYS A 171 -10.06 -16.34 17.52
C LYS A 171 -10.33 -14.87 17.84
N PHE A 172 -10.70 -14.09 16.84
CA PHE A 172 -10.88 -12.64 16.90
C PHE A 172 -12.24 -12.28 16.32
N GLN A 173 -12.81 -11.15 16.72
CA GLN A 173 -14.02 -10.63 16.06
C GLN A 173 -13.67 -9.93 14.74
N LEU A 174 -12.43 -9.47 14.64
CA LEU A 174 -11.87 -8.83 13.46
C LEU A 174 -10.34 -8.91 13.55
N ALA A 175 -9.67 -9.09 12.42
CA ALA A 175 -8.23 -9.08 12.36
C ALA A 175 -7.69 -8.33 11.14
N PHE A 176 -6.46 -7.85 11.25
CA PHE A 176 -5.82 -6.99 10.25
C PHE A 176 -4.41 -7.42 9.91
N GLY A 177 -3.97 -7.14 8.69
CA GLY A 177 -2.55 -7.09 8.36
C GLY A 177 -2.21 -5.93 7.46
N ASN A 178 -0.95 -5.51 7.52
CA ASN A 178 -0.40 -4.44 6.70
C ASN A 178 0.84 -4.95 5.98
N ASP A 179 1.13 -4.35 4.84
CA ASP A 179 2.40 -4.57 4.17
C ASP A 179 3.56 -3.81 4.84
N ALA A 180 4.76 -3.95 4.29
CA ALA A 180 6.00 -3.56 4.96
C ALA A 180 6.08 -2.05 5.28
N ASP A 181 5.51 -1.20 4.44
CA ASP A 181 5.42 0.25 4.58
C ASP A 181 4.09 0.74 5.17
N CYS A 182 3.12 -0.17 5.36
CA CYS A 182 1.85 0.07 6.04
C CYS A 182 0.94 1.11 5.36
N ASP A 183 1.06 1.26 4.04
CA ASP A 183 0.15 2.09 3.25
C ASP A 183 -1.06 1.26 2.76
N ARG A 184 -0.99 -0.07 2.86
CA ARG A 184 -2.09 -1.00 2.54
C ARG A 184 -2.64 -1.74 3.76
N HIS A 185 -3.84 -2.28 3.58
CA HIS A 185 -4.60 -2.98 4.62
C HIS A 185 -5.09 -4.35 4.13
N GLY A 186 -5.32 -5.25 5.07
CA GLY A 186 -5.84 -6.60 4.84
C GLY A 186 -6.84 -6.94 5.93
N ILE A 187 -8.14 -6.93 5.61
CA ILE A 187 -9.21 -7.14 6.60
C ILE A 187 -9.61 -8.61 6.62
N VAL A 188 -9.49 -9.23 7.79
CA VAL A 188 -9.88 -10.62 8.03
C VAL A 188 -11.06 -10.66 9.00
N THR A 189 -12.17 -11.24 8.56
CA THR A 189 -13.38 -11.42 9.38
C THR A 189 -13.64 -12.91 9.64
N PRO A 190 -14.34 -13.27 10.74
CA PRO A 190 -14.79 -14.63 10.96
C PRO A 190 -15.73 -15.12 9.85
N THR A 191 -16.61 -14.24 9.34
CA THR A 191 -17.67 -14.59 8.38
C THR A 191 -17.19 -14.68 6.94
N GLY A 192 -16.16 -13.92 6.55
CA GLY A 192 -15.67 -13.81 5.17
C GLY A 192 -14.22 -14.25 4.96
N GLY A 193 -13.45 -14.50 6.01
CA GLY A 193 -12.00 -14.69 5.90
C GLY A 193 -11.31 -13.40 5.47
N LEU A 194 -10.27 -13.49 4.65
CA LEU A 194 -9.64 -12.30 4.06
C LEU A 194 -10.58 -11.67 3.03
N MET A 195 -10.96 -10.41 3.26
CA MET A 195 -11.82 -9.66 2.36
C MET A 195 -11.10 -9.30 1.07
N ASN A 196 -11.81 -9.40 -0.06
CA ASN A 196 -11.37 -8.77 -1.30
C ASN A 196 -11.28 -7.24 -1.08
N PRO A 197 -10.19 -6.58 -1.47
CA PRO A 197 -10.03 -5.15 -1.26
C PRO A 197 -11.17 -4.30 -1.81
N ASN A 198 -11.67 -4.59 -3.02
CA ASN A 198 -12.80 -3.87 -3.61
C ASN A 198 -14.06 -3.94 -2.74
N HIS A 199 -14.28 -5.08 -2.09
CA HIS A 199 -15.45 -5.29 -1.24
C HIS A 199 -15.35 -4.39 -0.01
N TYR A 200 -14.17 -4.36 0.61
CA TYR A 200 -13.95 -3.52 1.78
C TYR A 200 -14.02 -2.02 1.42
N LEU A 201 -13.46 -1.58 0.28
CA LEU A 201 -13.60 -0.19 -0.17
C LEU A 201 -15.08 0.22 -0.30
N ALA A 202 -15.92 -0.61 -0.91
CA ALA A 202 -17.35 -0.31 -1.06
C ALA A 202 -18.06 -0.18 0.30
N VAL A 203 -17.71 -1.05 1.26
CA VAL A 203 -18.24 -1.00 2.64
C VAL A 203 -17.76 0.24 3.38
N ALA A 204 -16.45 0.53 3.34
CA ALA A 204 -15.84 1.70 3.95
C ALA A 204 -16.48 2.99 3.43
N ILE A 205 -16.65 3.11 2.11
CA ILE A 205 -17.30 4.26 1.48
C ILE A 205 -18.74 4.41 1.96
N ARG A 206 -19.56 3.34 1.93
CA ARG A 206 -20.95 3.41 2.41
C ARG A 206 -21.02 3.88 3.87
N TYR A 207 -20.18 3.31 4.72
CA TYR A 207 -20.15 3.62 6.15
C TYR A 207 -19.72 5.06 6.39
N LEU A 208 -18.58 5.50 5.83
CA LEU A 208 -18.04 6.84 6.02
C LEU A 208 -19.04 7.92 5.56
N LEU A 209 -19.65 7.75 4.39
CA LEU A 209 -20.63 8.70 3.85
C LEU A 209 -21.90 8.82 4.70
N THR A 210 -22.21 7.82 5.53
CA THR A 210 -23.38 7.81 6.41
C THR A 210 -23.05 8.15 7.88
N HIS A 211 -21.76 8.11 8.25
CA HIS A 211 -21.27 8.28 9.64
C HIS A 211 -20.25 9.42 9.80
N ARG A 212 -20.19 10.34 8.83
CA ARG A 212 -19.36 11.55 8.87
C ARG A 212 -20.22 12.78 8.58
N PRO A 213 -21.11 13.19 9.49
CA PRO A 213 -22.07 14.28 9.26
C PRO A 213 -21.41 15.65 9.05
N GLN A 214 -20.15 15.80 9.49
CA GLN A 214 -19.38 17.04 9.35
C GLN A 214 -18.74 17.18 7.97
N TRP A 215 -18.69 16.10 7.17
CA TRP A 215 -18.11 16.17 5.83
C TRP A 215 -19.00 16.96 4.89
N SER A 216 -18.37 17.81 4.08
CA SER A 216 -19.06 18.58 3.06
C SER A 216 -19.86 17.64 2.13
N PRO A 217 -21.13 17.94 1.83
CA PRO A 217 -21.91 17.18 0.85
C PRO A 217 -21.33 17.26 -0.57
N LYS A 218 -20.49 18.28 -0.83
CA LYS A 218 -19.81 18.49 -2.10
C LYS A 218 -18.52 17.69 -2.23
N ALA A 219 -17.96 17.18 -1.12
CA ALA A 219 -16.75 16.37 -1.18
C ALA A 219 -17.03 15.06 -1.92
N ALA A 220 -16.24 14.79 -2.96
CA ALA A 220 -16.41 13.63 -3.82
C ALA A 220 -15.70 12.38 -3.25
N VAL A 221 -16.09 11.22 -3.76
CA VAL A 221 -15.39 9.97 -3.57
C VAL A 221 -14.47 9.75 -4.77
N GLY A 222 -13.16 9.71 -4.53
CA GLY A 222 -12.15 9.36 -5.52
C GLY A 222 -12.02 7.85 -5.66
N LYS A 223 -12.05 7.36 -6.91
CA LYS A 223 -11.95 5.93 -7.24
C LYS A 223 -11.06 5.73 -8.46
N THR A 224 -10.15 4.76 -8.44
CA THR A 224 -9.43 4.36 -9.67
C THR A 224 -10.38 3.68 -10.65
N LEU A 225 -10.20 3.89 -11.95
CA LEU A 225 -11.10 3.33 -12.96
C LEU A 225 -11.19 1.80 -13.01
N VAL A 226 -10.23 1.11 -12.39
CA VAL A 226 -10.20 -0.36 -12.37
C VAL A 226 -10.68 -0.92 -11.03
N SER A 227 -11.09 -0.07 -10.09
CA SER A 227 -11.83 -0.50 -8.91
C SER A 227 -13.27 -0.89 -9.27
N SER A 228 -13.87 -1.72 -8.43
CA SER A 228 -15.21 -2.28 -8.61
C SER A 228 -16.28 -1.22 -8.86
N ALA A 229 -17.19 -1.49 -9.78
CA ALA A 229 -18.38 -0.70 -10.02
C ALA A 229 -19.46 -0.86 -8.94
N MET A 230 -19.23 -1.72 -7.94
CA MET A 230 -20.01 -1.71 -6.70
C MET A 230 -19.90 -0.34 -6.00
N ILE A 231 -18.72 0.28 -6.07
CA ILE A 231 -18.49 1.63 -5.53
C ILE A 231 -19.41 2.64 -6.22
N ASP A 232 -19.55 2.59 -7.55
CA ASP A 232 -20.44 3.46 -8.32
C ASP A 232 -21.90 3.32 -7.85
N ARG A 233 -22.36 2.08 -7.64
CA ARG A 233 -23.72 1.78 -7.17
C ARG A 233 -23.94 2.34 -5.76
N VAL A 234 -22.99 2.12 -4.85
CA VAL A 234 -23.00 2.65 -3.48
C VAL A 234 -23.07 4.18 -3.47
N VAL A 235 -22.11 4.85 -4.12
CA VAL A 235 -22.00 6.31 -4.10
C VAL A 235 -23.24 6.96 -4.73
N ARG A 236 -23.75 6.40 -5.83
CA ARG A 236 -25.00 6.85 -6.48
C ARG A 236 -26.21 6.69 -5.56
N SER A 237 -26.34 5.56 -4.86
CA SER A 237 -27.47 5.30 -3.96
C SER A 237 -27.56 6.29 -2.79
N LEU A 238 -26.42 6.87 -2.40
CA LEU A 238 -26.32 7.88 -1.35
C LEU A 238 -26.40 9.32 -1.89
N GLY A 239 -26.64 9.51 -3.19
CA GLY A 239 -26.72 10.83 -3.82
C GLY A 239 -25.41 11.62 -3.77
N ARG A 240 -24.26 10.92 -3.71
CA ARG A 240 -22.93 11.53 -3.61
C ARG A 240 -22.23 11.56 -4.97
N THR A 241 -21.23 12.44 -5.09
CA THR A 241 -20.40 12.55 -6.30
C THR A 241 -19.24 11.57 -6.24
N MET A 242 -19.04 10.80 -7.30
CA MET A 242 -17.85 9.97 -7.51
C MET A 242 -17.01 10.57 -8.64
N LEU A 243 -15.70 10.72 -8.44
CA LEU A 243 -14.76 11.05 -9.51
C LEU A 243 -13.85 9.87 -9.80
N GLU A 244 -14.03 9.30 -10.99
CA GLU A 244 -13.19 8.21 -11.50
C GLU A 244 -11.90 8.76 -12.12
N VAL A 245 -10.74 8.29 -11.66
CA VAL A 245 -9.41 8.75 -12.08
C VAL A 245 -8.55 7.59 -12.62
N PRO A 246 -7.41 7.86 -13.30
CA PRO A 246 -6.47 6.81 -13.68
C PRO A 246 -5.91 6.05 -12.48
N VAL A 247 -5.29 4.89 -12.71
CA VAL A 247 -4.57 4.16 -11.64
C VAL A 247 -3.41 5.01 -11.11
N GLY A 248 -3.24 5.00 -9.79
CA GLY A 248 -2.20 5.71 -9.05
C GLY A 248 -2.80 6.67 -8.01
N PHE A 249 -2.47 6.45 -6.74
CA PHE A 249 -2.96 7.27 -5.62
C PHE A 249 -2.71 8.77 -5.73
N LYS A 250 -1.66 9.17 -6.48
CA LYS A 250 -1.32 10.58 -6.73
C LYS A 250 -2.48 11.46 -7.24
N TRP A 251 -3.49 10.85 -7.87
CA TRP A 251 -4.67 11.58 -8.36
C TRP A 251 -5.61 12.02 -7.26
N PHE A 252 -5.52 11.43 -6.07
CA PHE A 252 -6.34 11.79 -4.91
C PHE A 252 -5.67 12.82 -4.02
N ALA A 253 -4.34 12.87 -3.98
CA ALA A 253 -3.57 13.70 -3.05
C ALA A 253 -4.01 15.18 -3.02
N PRO A 254 -4.19 15.89 -4.16
CA PRO A 254 -4.65 17.28 -4.12
C PRO A 254 -6.06 17.43 -3.52
N GLY A 255 -6.97 16.50 -3.85
CA GLY A 255 -8.36 16.55 -3.35
C GLY A 255 -8.49 16.15 -1.89
N LEU A 256 -7.65 15.23 -1.40
CA LEU A 256 -7.56 14.92 0.02
C LEU A 256 -6.97 16.10 0.81
N PHE A 257 -5.98 16.80 0.22
CA PHE A 257 -5.33 17.95 0.84
C PHE A 257 -6.28 19.13 1.05
N ASP A 258 -7.10 19.46 0.03
CA ASP A 258 -8.04 20.59 0.10
C ASP A 258 -9.45 20.22 0.60
N GLY A 259 -9.70 18.94 0.90
CA GLY A 259 -10.97 18.42 1.38
C GLY A 259 -12.06 18.26 0.29
N SER A 260 -11.74 18.48 -0.98
CA SER A 260 -12.66 18.24 -2.09
C SER A 260 -12.89 16.74 -2.35
N PHE A 261 -11.97 15.86 -1.94
CA PHE A 261 -12.17 14.41 -1.82
C PHE A 261 -12.28 14.00 -0.37
N CYS A 262 -13.38 13.31 -0.03
CA CYS A 262 -13.56 12.74 1.30
C CYS A 262 -12.93 11.35 1.46
N PHE A 263 -12.69 10.68 0.35
CA PHE A 263 -12.13 9.33 0.28
C PHE A 263 -11.37 9.19 -1.04
N GLY A 264 -10.22 8.51 -1.03
CA GLY A 264 -9.51 8.05 -2.22
C GLY A 264 -9.06 6.62 -2.03
N GLY A 265 -9.34 5.74 -2.99
CA GLY A 265 -9.01 4.31 -2.87
C GLY A 265 -8.64 3.65 -4.19
N GLU A 266 -7.75 2.66 -4.09
CA GLU A 266 -7.30 1.78 -5.15
C GLU A 266 -7.65 0.33 -4.81
N GLU A 267 -8.05 -0.44 -5.82
CA GLU A 267 -8.39 -1.87 -5.73
C GLU A 267 -7.24 -2.75 -5.23
N SER A 268 -6.02 -2.21 -5.19
CA SER A 268 -4.83 -2.84 -4.64
C SER A 268 -4.71 -2.73 -3.12
N ALA A 269 -5.84 -2.57 -2.41
CA ALA A 269 -5.92 -2.48 -0.94
C ALA A 269 -5.24 -1.25 -0.31
N GLY A 270 -5.21 -0.13 -1.04
CA GLY A 270 -4.67 1.14 -0.54
C GLY A 270 -5.74 2.23 -0.56
N ALA A 271 -5.92 2.95 0.53
CA ALA A 271 -6.87 4.06 0.61
C ALA A 271 -6.47 5.08 1.69
N SER A 272 -7.11 6.24 1.64
CA SER A 272 -7.12 7.24 2.72
C SER A 272 -8.44 7.99 2.71
N PHE A 273 -8.80 8.57 3.85
CA PHE A 273 -10.01 9.36 4.03
C PHE A 273 -9.76 10.53 4.99
N LEU A 274 -10.63 11.53 4.92
CA LEU A 274 -10.49 12.74 5.74
C LEU A 274 -10.66 12.46 7.23
N ARG A 275 -10.16 13.36 8.05
CA ARG A 275 -10.51 13.44 9.48
C ARG A 275 -12.02 13.57 9.65
N ARG A 276 -12.53 13.27 10.84
CA ARG A 276 -13.96 13.37 11.19
C ARG A 276 -14.53 14.77 10.93
N ASN A 277 -13.73 15.81 11.10
CA ASN A 277 -14.08 17.21 10.83
C ASN A 277 -14.02 17.61 9.34
N GLY A 278 -13.61 16.71 8.44
CA GLY A 278 -13.48 16.99 7.01
C GLY A 278 -12.16 17.65 6.60
N GLU A 279 -11.17 17.72 7.50
CA GLU A 279 -9.82 18.18 7.15
C GLU A 279 -8.91 16.99 6.76
N VAL A 280 -7.78 17.31 6.13
CA VAL A 280 -6.80 16.31 5.68
C VAL A 280 -6.20 15.53 6.86
N TRP A 281 -6.15 14.20 6.74
CA TRP A 281 -5.33 13.35 7.59
C TRP A 281 -3.95 13.14 6.97
N THR A 282 -3.90 12.38 5.87
CA THR A 282 -2.73 12.16 5.04
C THR A 282 -3.13 12.15 3.57
N THR A 283 -2.22 12.61 2.71
CA THR A 283 -2.38 12.64 1.26
C THR A 283 -1.77 11.42 0.57
N ASP A 284 -1.18 10.51 1.34
CA ASP A 284 -0.82 9.16 0.89
C ASP A 284 -1.85 8.13 1.41
N LYS A 285 -1.69 6.87 1.05
CA LYS A 285 -2.48 5.78 1.62
C LYS A 285 -2.07 5.52 3.07
N ASP A 286 -2.99 5.02 3.86
CA ASP A 286 -2.73 4.71 5.28
C ASP A 286 -3.49 3.45 5.68
N GLY A 287 -2.75 2.35 5.86
CA GLY A 287 -3.32 1.05 6.22
C GLY A 287 -3.95 1.03 7.61
N LEU A 288 -3.35 1.73 8.59
CA LEU A 288 -3.80 1.69 9.98
C LEU A 288 -5.17 2.31 10.16
N ILE A 289 -5.46 3.45 9.51
CA ILE A 289 -6.79 4.07 9.62
C ILE A 289 -7.86 3.23 8.93
N LEU A 290 -7.51 2.46 7.89
CA LEU A 290 -8.42 1.55 7.21
C LEU A 290 -8.69 0.30 8.07
N ASP A 291 -7.69 -0.22 8.78
CA ASP A 291 -7.87 -1.31 9.75
C ASP A 291 -8.76 -0.88 10.92
N LEU A 292 -8.45 0.28 11.51
CA LEU A 292 -9.22 0.85 12.62
C LEU A 292 -10.64 1.24 12.18
N LEU A 293 -10.84 1.65 10.93
CA LEU A 293 -12.18 1.88 10.38
C LEU A 293 -13.01 0.59 10.34
N ALA A 294 -12.41 -0.57 10.04
CA ALA A 294 -13.13 -1.84 10.07
C ALA A 294 -13.58 -2.18 11.50
N ALA A 295 -12.75 -1.87 12.50
CA ALA A 295 -13.13 -1.98 13.90
C ALA A 295 -14.25 -0.99 14.26
N GLU A 296 -14.19 0.26 13.79
CA GLU A 296 -15.25 1.26 14.00
C GLU A 296 -16.59 0.79 13.42
N ILE A 297 -16.58 0.29 12.18
CA ILE A 297 -17.74 -0.29 11.50
C ILE A 297 -18.34 -1.37 12.39
N THR A 298 -17.53 -2.35 12.78
CA THR A 298 -17.98 -3.49 13.58
C THR A 298 -18.53 -3.05 14.94
N ALA A 299 -17.87 -2.11 15.60
CA ALA A 299 -18.28 -1.58 16.90
C ALA A 299 -19.59 -0.79 16.83
N ARG A 300 -19.78 0.03 15.78
CA ARG A 300 -20.98 0.87 15.63
C ARG A 300 -22.21 0.09 15.15
N THR A 301 -22.02 -0.89 14.29
CA THR A 301 -23.15 -1.57 13.61
C THR A 301 -23.44 -2.96 14.17
N GLY A 302 -22.53 -3.53 14.97
CA GLY A 302 -22.61 -4.91 15.45
C GLY A 302 -22.38 -5.97 14.36
N HIS A 303 -22.00 -5.57 13.15
CA HIS A 303 -21.76 -6.46 12.02
C HIS A 303 -20.36 -6.24 11.45
N ASP A 304 -19.65 -7.32 11.13
CA ASP A 304 -18.34 -7.19 10.51
C ASP A 304 -18.45 -6.67 9.06
N PRO A 305 -17.35 -6.14 8.47
CA PRO A 305 -17.40 -5.57 7.13
C PRO A 305 -17.78 -6.57 6.02
N SER A 306 -17.57 -7.89 6.20
CA SER A 306 -17.99 -8.90 5.21
C SER A 306 -19.51 -9.05 5.19
N GLN A 307 -20.16 -9.02 6.35
CA GLN A 307 -21.63 -9.00 6.45
C GLN A 307 -22.20 -7.73 5.81
N HIS A 308 -21.56 -6.58 5.99
CA HIS A 308 -21.94 -5.36 5.31
C HIS A 308 -21.83 -5.46 3.78
N TYR A 309 -20.82 -6.15 3.27
CA TYR A 309 -20.70 -6.40 1.84
C TYR A 309 -21.79 -7.34 1.33
N GLN A 310 -22.20 -8.35 2.10
CA GLN A 310 -23.34 -9.21 1.74
C GLN A 310 -24.62 -8.36 1.54
N GLN A 311 -24.90 -7.41 2.44
CA GLN A 311 -26.03 -6.47 2.27
C GLN A 311 -25.91 -5.63 0.98
N LEU A 312 -24.69 -5.22 0.60
CA LEU A 312 -24.47 -4.53 -0.68
C LEU A 312 -24.79 -5.44 -1.86
N THR A 313 -24.40 -6.71 -1.81
CA THR A 313 -24.69 -7.67 -2.87
C THR A 313 -26.18 -8.03 -2.97
N GLU A 314 -26.91 -8.02 -1.85
CA GLU A 314 -28.37 -8.18 -1.84
C GLU A 314 -29.06 -6.99 -2.50
N GLN A 315 -28.58 -5.76 -2.23
CA GLN A 315 -29.17 -4.54 -2.76
C GLN A 315 -28.81 -4.29 -4.23
N PHE A 316 -27.57 -4.57 -4.60
CA PHE A 316 -26.99 -4.16 -5.88
C PHE A 316 -26.56 -5.33 -6.76
N GLY A 317 -26.82 -6.57 -6.38
CA GLY A 317 -26.33 -7.75 -7.08
C GLY A 317 -24.86 -8.06 -6.76
N THR A 318 -24.46 -9.30 -7.04
CA THR A 318 -23.10 -9.78 -6.79
C THR A 318 -22.20 -9.49 -7.98
N SER A 319 -21.02 -8.92 -7.73
CA SER A 319 -19.98 -8.72 -8.74
C SER A 319 -18.92 -9.84 -8.69
N SER A 320 -18.58 -10.39 -9.85
CA SER A 320 -17.40 -11.20 -10.08
C SER A 320 -16.31 -10.32 -10.70
N TYR A 321 -15.08 -10.38 -10.18
CA TYR A 321 -13.96 -9.55 -10.61
C TYR A 321 -12.72 -10.39 -10.87
N THR A 322 -11.98 -10.09 -11.94
CA THR A 322 -10.67 -10.71 -12.19
C THR A 322 -9.66 -9.74 -12.79
N ARG A 323 -8.39 -10.08 -12.61
CA ARG A 323 -7.26 -9.45 -13.29
C ARG A 323 -6.44 -10.54 -13.96
N ILE A 324 -6.21 -10.39 -15.26
CA ILE A 324 -5.32 -11.26 -16.01
C ILE A 324 -4.17 -10.47 -16.62
N ASP A 325 -3.03 -11.14 -16.76
CA ASP A 325 -1.84 -10.62 -17.41
C ASP A 325 -1.66 -11.34 -18.74
N ALA A 326 -1.31 -10.59 -19.79
CA ALA A 326 -1.08 -11.12 -21.13
C ALA A 326 0.23 -10.56 -21.72
N PRO A 327 1.03 -11.37 -22.42
CA PRO A 327 2.29 -10.91 -23.01
C PRO A 327 2.03 -9.81 -24.04
N ALA A 328 2.92 -8.81 -24.08
CA ALA A 328 2.94 -7.78 -25.11
C ALA A 328 4.35 -7.29 -25.43
N THR A 329 4.64 -7.10 -26.71
CA THR A 329 5.88 -6.47 -27.15
C THR A 329 5.92 -4.99 -26.74
N PRO A 330 7.11 -4.36 -26.68
CA PRO A 330 7.23 -2.92 -26.44
C PRO A 330 6.38 -2.07 -27.40
N GLU A 331 6.29 -2.47 -28.67
CA GLU A 331 5.48 -1.80 -29.70
C GLU A 331 3.99 -1.91 -29.40
N GLN A 332 3.52 -3.11 -29.02
CA GLN A 332 2.13 -3.34 -28.59
C GLN A 332 1.80 -2.51 -27.34
N LYS A 333 2.70 -2.44 -26.35
CA LYS A 333 2.51 -1.59 -25.16
C LYS A 333 2.40 -0.11 -25.54
N ALA A 334 3.25 0.36 -26.46
CA ALA A 334 3.22 1.74 -26.95
C ALA A 334 1.91 2.06 -27.69
N LYS A 335 1.44 1.15 -28.57
CA LYS A 335 0.13 1.26 -29.23
C LYS A 335 -1.01 1.31 -28.21
N LEU A 336 -1.05 0.38 -27.25
CA LEU A 336 -2.09 0.33 -26.22
C LEU A 336 -2.18 1.63 -25.41
N SER A 337 -1.04 2.22 -25.06
CA SER A 337 -0.97 3.45 -24.28
C SER A 337 -1.56 4.68 -24.99
N LYS A 338 -1.64 4.64 -26.32
CA LYS A 338 -2.09 5.73 -27.21
C LYS A 338 -3.39 5.38 -27.95
N LEU A 339 -4.09 4.34 -27.51
CA LEU A 339 -5.29 3.89 -28.19
C LEU A 339 -6.36 4.99 -28.22
N ALA A 340 -7.03 5.15 -29.36
CA ALA A 340 -8.19 6.02 -29.50
C ALA A 340 -9.49 5.19 -29.31
N PRO A 341 -10.58 5.77 -28.77
CA PRO A 341 -11.84 5.05 -28.60
C PRO A 341 -12.37 4.39 -29.89
N ASP A 342 -12.17 5.07 -31.03
CA ASP A 342 -12.62 4.61 -32.34
C ASP A 342 -11.85 3.39 -32.88
N ALA A 343 -10.73 3.00 -32.27
CA ALA A 343 -10.03 1.77 -32.61
C ALA A 343 -10.84 0.52 -32.24
N VAL A 344 -11.75 0.62 -31.26
CA VAL A 344 -12.66 -0.45 -30.88
C VAL A 344 -13.86 -0.45 -31.83
N LYS A 345 -13.90 -1.38 -32.80
CA LYS A 345 -14.98 -1.46 -33.80
C LYS A 345 -16.19 -2.25 -33.34
N GLN A 346 -16.02 -3.09 -32.32
CA GLN A 346 -17.07 -3.88 -31.70
C GLN A 346 -18.16 -2.96 -31.12
N ARG A 347 -19.41 -3.47 -31.17
CA ARG A 347 -20.60 -2.81 -30.63
C ARG A 347 -21.10 -3.45 -29.34
N GLU A 348 -20.64 -4.66 -29.06
CA GLU A 348 -21.05 -5.46 -27.92
C GLU A 348 -19.82 -5.97 -27.16
N LEU A 349 -20.02 -6.25 -25.87
CA LEU A 349 -19.07 -6.91 -24.97
C LEU A 349 -19.87 -7.97 -24.20
N ALA A 350 -19.49 -9.25 -24.32
CA ALA A 350 -20.20 -10.37 -23.70
C ALA A 350 -21.71 -10.43 -24.04
N GLY A 351 -22.07 -10.04 -25.27
CA GLY A 351 -23.46 -9.99 -25.74
C GLY A 351 -24.28 -8.80 -25.24
N GLU A 352 -23.66 -7.82 -24.58
CA GLU A 352 -24.32 -6.58 -24.15
C GLU A 352 -23.84 -5.36 -24.96
N PRO A 353 -24.73 -4.41 -25.28
CA PRO A 353 -24.33 -3.17 -25.97
C PRO A 353 -23.26 -2.39 -25.19
N ILE A 354 -22.20 -1.99 -25.89
CA ILE A 354 -21.17 -1.12 -25.32
C ILE A 354 -21.76 0.28 -25.10
N LEU A 355 -21.71 0.74 -23.86
CA LEU A 355 -22.17 2.07 -23.45
C LEU A 355 -21.07 3.12 -23.55
N SER A 356 -19.82 2.75 -23.25
CA SER A 356 -18.70 3.69 -23.32
C SER A 356 -17.38 3.03 -23.71
N LYS A 357 -16.51 3.83 -24.36
CA LYS A 357 -15.15 3.48 -24.76
C LYS A 357 -14.24 4.63 -24.31
N LEU A 358 -13.50 4.41 -23.23
CA LEU A 358 -12.80 5.45 -22.49
C LEU A 358 -11.29 5.27 -22.64
N THR A 359 -10.61 6.34 -23.02
CA THR A 359 -9.13 6.44 -23.02
C THR A 359 -8.64 7.57 -22.10
N LYS A 360 -9.59 8.34 -21.55
CA LYS A 360 -9.42 9.33 -20.49
C LYS A 360 -10.37 9.00 -19.35
N ALA A 361 -9.95 9.26 -18.12
CA ALA A 361 -10.77 9.01 -16.95
C ALA A 361 -11.87 10.08 -16.82
N PRO A 362 -13.14 9.70 -16.56
CA PRO A 362 -14.25 10.66 -16.55
C PRO A 362 -14.15 11.77 -15.50
N GLY A 363 -13.53 11.51 -14.35
CA GLY A 363 -13.50 12.44 -13.22
C GLY A 363 -12.50 13.58 -13.36
N ASN A 364 -11.41 13.40 -14.10
CA ASN A 364 -10.34 14.41 -14.25
C ASN A 364 -9.83 14.59 -15.69
N LEU A 365 -10.38 13.85 -16.65
CA LEU A 365 -10.00 13.86 -18.07
C LEU A 365 -8.53 13.47 -18.35
N ALA A 366 -7.80 12.97 -17.35
CA ALA A 366 -6.45 12.50 -17.53
C ALA A 366 -6.43 11.22 -18.37
N ALA A 367 -5.39 11.06 -19.19
CA ALA A 367 -5.22 9.85 -19.99
C ALA A 367 -5.05 8.62 -19.08
N ILE A 368 -5.78 7.55 -19.38
CA ILE A 368 -5.70 6.27 -18.67
C ILE A 368 -4.41 5.52 -19.03
N GLY A 369 -3.83 5.84 -20.20
CA GLY A 369 -2.72 5.10 -20.79
C GLY A 369 -3.16 3.70 -21.22
N GLY A 370 -4.36 3.59 -21.77
CA GLY A 370 -5.01 2.32 -22.12
C GLY A 370 -6.46 2.55 -22.54
N LEU A 371 -7.27 1.50 -22.39
CA LEU A 371 -8.67 1.49 -22.78
C LEU A 371 -9.54 0.96 -21.64
N LYS A 372 -10.71 1.54 -21.41
CA LYS A 372 -11.80 0.95 -20.63
C LYS A 372 -13.06 0.91 -21.49
N VAL A 373 -13.77 -0.21 -21.46
CA VAL A 373 -15.04 -0.42 -22.17
C VAL A 373 -16.08 -0.86 -21.15
N THR A 374 -17.26 -0.25 -21.20
CA THR A 374 -18.33 -0.53 -20.24
C THR A 374 -19.62 -0.95 -20.95
N THR A 375 -20.35 -1.88 -20.34
CA THR A 375 -21.76 -2.19 -20.61
C THR A 375 -22.59 -1.85 -19.37
N GLU A 376 -23.86 -2.22 -19.35
CA GLU A 376 -24.71 -2.08 -18.17
C GLU A 376 -24.26 -2.99 -17.01
N ASN A 377 -23.86 -4.23 -17.31
CA ASN A 377 -23.59 -5.25 -16.29
C ASN A 377 -22.14 -5.73 -16.25
N GLY A 378 -21.24 -5.17 -17.05
CA GLY A 378 -19.84 -5.52 -17.03
C GLY A 378 -18.95 -4.45 -17.62
N TRP A 379 -17.66 -4.57 -17.36
CA TRP A 379 -16.65 -3.72 -17.98
C TRP A 379 -15.31 -4.44 -18.02
N PHE A 380 -14.43 -3.99 -18.91
CA PHE A 380 -13.01 -4.31 -18.83
C PHE A 380 -12.16 -3.07 -19.01
N ALA A 381 -10.95 -3.09 -18.46
CA ALA A 381 -9.92 -2.10 -18.70
C ALA A 381 -8.59 -2.78 -19.03
N ALA A 382 -7.95 -2.36 -20.11
CA ALA A 382 -6.66 -2.86 -20.58
C ALA A 382 -5.58 -1.78 -20.50
N ARG A 383 -4.46 -2.09 -19.85
CA ARG A 383 -3.34 -1.14 -19.66
C ARG A 383 -1.98 -1.86 -19.78
N PRO A 384 -0.94 -1.22 -20.34
CA PRO A 384 0.39 -1.80 -20.37
C PRO A 384 1.00 -1.86 -18.95
N SER A 385 1.77 -2.91 -18.67
CA SER A 385 2.58 -2.96 -17.45
C SER A 385 3.74 -1.97 -17.53
N GLY A 386 4.07 -1.32 -16.41
CA GLY A 386 5.20 -0.39 -16.34
C GLY A 386 6.56 -1.09 -16.31
N THR A 387 6.61 -2.29 -15.75
CA THR A 387 7.85 -3.01 -15.41
C THR A 387 8.15 -4.18 -16.34
N GLU A 388 7.12 -4.77 -16.95
CA GLU A 388 7.22 -6.04 -17.67
C GLU A 388 6.67 -5.94 -19.09
N ASN A 389 7.10 -6.83 -19.98
CA ASN A 389 6.59 -6.95 -21.36
C ASN A 389 5.24 -7.67 -21.40
N ILE A 390 4.28 -7.13 -20.63
CA ILE A 390 2.90 -7.59 -20.51
C ILE A 390 1.96 -6.39 -20.54
N TYR A 391 0.68 -6.65 -20.81
CA TYR A 391 -0.42 -5.77 -20.48
C TYR A 391 -1.39 -6.49 -19.53
N LYS A 392 -2.13 -5.72 -18.75
CA LYS A 392 -3.07 -6.19 -17.74
C LYS A 392 -4.49 -5.90 -18.21
N ILE A 393 -5.37 -6.89 -18.12
CA ILE A 393 -6.82 -6.72 -18.26
C ILE A 393 -7.45 -6.87 -16.88
N TYR A 394 -8.18 -5.84 -16.46
CA TYR A 394 -9.08 -5.87 -15.32
C TYR A 394 -10.49 -6.04 -15.87
N ALA A 395 -11.29 -6.91 -15.27
CA ALA A 395 -12.66 -7.14 -15.71
C ALA A 395 -13.59 -7.39 -14.52
N GLU A 396 -14.82 -6.96 -14.67
CA GLU A 396 -15.88 -7.20 -13.68
C GLU A 396 -17.21 -7.49 -14.37
N SER A 397 -18.03 -8.31 -13.74
CA SER A 397 -19.41 -8.53 -14.14
C SER A 397 -20.37 -8.71 -12.96
N PHE A 398 -21.57 -8.15 -13.10
CA PHE A 398 -22.71 -8.34 -12.20
C PHE A 398 -23.66 -9.48 -12.63
N LYS A 399 -23.26 -10.29 -13.63
CA LYS A 399 -24.02 -11.45 -14.14
C LYS A 399 -23.35 -12.79 -13.81
N GLY A 400 -22.39 -12.78 -12.89
CA GLY A 400 -21.67 -13.96 -12.41
C GLY A 400 -20.47 -14.37 -13.26
N GLU A 401 -19.79 -15.44 -12.82
CA GLU A 401 -18.51 -15.90 -13.36
C GLU A 401 -18.54 -16.23 -14.86
N GLN A 402 -19.58 -16.92 -15.35
CA GLN A 402 -19.67 -17.26 -16.78
C GLN A 402 -19.73 -16.00 -17.67
N HIS A 403 -20.41 -14.95 -17.21
CA HIS A 403 -20.44 -13.68 -17.93
C HIS A 403 -19.11 -12.94 -17.81
N LEU A 404 -18.42 -13.02 -16.66
CA LEU A 404 -17.08 -12.47 -16.50
C LEU A 404 -16.08 -13.14 -17.45
N GLU A 405 -16.11 -14.46 -17.60
CA GLU A 405 -15.28 -15.19 -18.55
C GLU A 405 -15.52 -14.71 -19.99
N ALA A 406 -16.79 -14.48 -20.36
CA ALA A 406 -17.15 -13.92 -21.66
C ALA A 406 -16.62 -12.48 -21.84
N VAL A 407 -16.70 -11.64 -20.81
CA VAL A 407 -16.11 -10.28 -20.81
C VAL A 407 -14.60 -10.34 -21.04
N VAL A 408 -13.90 -11.23 -20.33
CA VAL A 408 -12.45 -11.41 -20.48
C VAL A 408 -12.08 -11.89 -21.88
N ALA A 409 -12.80 -12.88 -22.41
CA ALA A 409 -12.56 -13.41 -23.74
C ALA A 409 -12.74 -12.34 -24.83
N ASP A 410 -13.80 -11.53 -24.74
CA ASP A 410 -14.03 -10.43 -25.68
C ASP A 410 -13.05 -9.28 -25.48
N ALA A 411 -12.63 -8.97 -24.25
CA ALA A 411 -11.59 -8.00 -23.95
C ALA A 411 -10.28 -8.36 -24.66
N GLN A 412 -9.83 -9.62 -24.58
CA GLN A 412 -8.63 -10.08 -25.27
C GLN A 412 -8.75 -9.94 -26.79
N LYS A 413 -9.90 -10.31 -27.38
CA LYS A 413 -10.14 -10.14 -28.82
C LYS A 413 -10.07 -8.65 -29.21
N ILE A 414 -10.77 -7.79 -28.47
CA ILE A 414 -10.80 -6.34 -28.72
C ILE A 414 -9.39 -5.75 -28.66
N VAL A 415 -8.64 -6.08 -27.61
CA VAL A 415 -7.26 -5.57 -27.45
C VAL A 415 -6.36 -6.11 -28.56
N ASN A 416 -6.38 -7.40 -28.86
CA ASN A 416 -5.55 -7.98 -29.92
C ASN A 416 -5.86 -7.39 -31.30
N SER A 417 -7.14 -7.19 -31.64
CA SER A 417 -7.54 -6.53 -32.88
C SER A 417 -7.14 -5.06 -32.95
N ALA A 418 -7.14 -4.36 -31.80
CA ALA A 418 -6.74 -2.96 -31.73
C ALA A 418 -5.20 -2.76 -31.77
N LEU A 419 -4.43 -3.82 -31.50
CA LEU A 419 -2.97 -3.81 -31.48
C LEU A 419 -2.32 -4.37 -32.76
N ALA A 420 -3.04 -5.18 -33.52
CA ALA A 420 -2.69 -5.56 -34.89
C ALA A 420 -2.53 -4.28 -35.74
#